data_AF-A0A934FG25-F1
#
_entry.id   AF-A0A934FG25-F1
#
_cell.length_a   1.000
_cell.length_b   1.000
_cell.length_c   1.000
_cell.angle_alpha   90.00
_cell.angle_beta   90.00
_cell.angle_gamma   90.00
#
_symmetry.space_group_name_H-M   'P 1'
#
loop_
_entity.id
_entity.type
_entity.pdbx_description
1 polymer ?
#
loop_
_entity_poly.entity_id
_entity_poly.type
_entity_poly.pdbx_seq_one_letter_code
_entity_poly.pdbx_strand_id
1 'polypeptide(L)' 'MELIKKDELIFSITKDWIQKESNQLIGRNLTECELYTVKKCIEWGLLTDIDTVFKTAIREAIKKSQL' A
#
# COMPACT_ATOMS: atom_id res chain seq x y z
N MET A 1 14.21 -13.43 -14.55
CA MET A 1 13.33 -12.39 -13.99
C MET A 1 11.97 -13.01 -13.79
N GLU A 2 11.36 -12.78 -12.64
CA GLU A 2 9.97 -13.14 -12.42
C GLU A 2 9.08 -12.24 -13.30
N LEU A 3 8.14 -12.84 -14.02
CA LEU A 3 7.23 -12.11 -14.91
C LEU A 3 6.01 -11.70 -14.09
N ILE A 4 5.79 -10.38 -14.00
CA ILE A 4 4.56 -9.85 -13.40
C ILE A 4 3.38 -10.26 -14.28
N LYS A 5 2.43 -11.00 -13.69
CA LYS A 5 1.22 -11.44 -14.40
C LYS A 5 0.23 -10.27 -14.53
N LYS A 6 -0.66 -10.36 -15.54
CA LYS A 6 -1.66 -9.31 -15.81
C LYS A 6 -2.49 -8.91 -14.59
N ASP A 7 -2.87 -9.87 -13.76
CA ASP A 7 -3.75 -9.66 -12.61
C ASP A 7 -3.00 -9.78 -11.27
N GLU A 8 -1.68 -9.62 -11.30
CA GLU A 8 -0.85 -9.67 -10.10
C GLU A 8 -1.01 -8.40 -9.27
N LEU A 9 -1.26 -8.57 -7.97
CA LEU A 9 -1.32 -7.46 -7.03
C LEU A 9 0.10 -6.96 -6.75
N ILE A 10 0.42 -5.76 -7.24
CA ILE A 10 1.70 -5.10 -6.96
C ILE A 10 1.80 -4.64 -5.50
N PHE A 11 0.67 -4.26 -4.90
CA PHE A 11 0.59 -3.82 -3.51
C PHE A 11 -0.76 -4.19 -2.90
N SER A 12 -0.75 -4.69 -1.66
CA SER A 12 -1.96 -4.96 -0.89
C SER A 12 -1.72 -4.74 0.59
N ILE A 13 -2.75 -4.27 1.29
CA ILE A 13 -2.77 -4.13 2.75
C ILE A 13 -3.87 -5.04 3.28
N THR A 14 -3.52 -6.00 4.12
CA THR A 14 -4.47 -6.93 4.72
C THR A 14 -4.99 -6.41 6.05
N LYS A 15 -6.18 -6.87 6.45
CA LYS A 15 -6.75 -6.60 7.78
C LYS A 15 -5.78 -7.02 8.89
N ASP A 16 -5.15 -8.18 8.75
CA ASP A 16 -4.21 -8.70 9.74
C ASP A 16 -2.99 -7.81 9.92
N TRP A 17 -2.48 -7.23 8.82
CA TRP A 17 -1.40 -6.26 8.91
C TRP A 17 -1.85 -5.02 9.70
N ILE A 18 -3.00 -4.43 9.36
CA ILE A 18 -3.56 -3.29 10.10
C ILE A 18 -3.71 -3.62 11.59
N GLN A 19 -4.20 -4.82 11.91
CA GLN A 19 -4.38 -5.25 13.31
C GLN A 19 -3.04 -5.42 14.04
N LYS A 20 -2.02 -5.98 13.37
CA LYS A 20 -0.67 -6.09 13.92
C LYS A 20 -0.09 -4.72 14.24
N GLU A 21 -0.18 -3.77 13.32
CA GLU A 21 0.29 -2.39 13.53
C GLU A 21 -0.48 -1.72 14.68
N SER A 22 -1.81 -1.88 14.74
CA SER A 22 -2.62 -1.38 15.85
C SER A 22 -2.18 -1.95 17.19
N ASN A 23 -1.94 -3.26 17.26
CA ASN A 23 -1.52 -3.89 18.51
C ASN A 23 -0.16 -3.36 18.98
N GLN A 24 0.76 -3.11 18.05
CA GLN A 24 2.06 -2.50 18.35
C GLN A 24 1.96 -1.04 18.79
N LEU A 25 1.05 -0.26 18.19
CA LEU A 25 0.92 1.18 18.45
C LEU A 25 0.09 1.50 19.70
N ILE A 26 -1.01 0.80 19.91
CA ILE A 26 -2.00 1.11 20.97
C ILE A 26 -2.30 -0.07 21.91
N GLY A 27 -1.60 -1.20 21.77
CA GLY A 27 -1.70 -2.34 22.68
C GLY A 27 -2.97 -3.19 22.52
N ARG A 28 -3.77 -2.98 21.47
CA ARG A 28 -4.97 -3.78 21.18
C ARG A 28 -5.32 -3.81 19.70
N ASN A 29 -6.22 -4.71 19.35
CA ASN A 29 -6.86 -4.74 18.04
C ASN A 29 -7.91 -3.62 17.93
N LEU A 30 -8.08 -3.13 16.69
CA LEU A 30 -9.15 -2.23 16.29
C LEU A 30 -10.48 -2.96 16.23
N THR A 31 -11.55 -2.25 16.60
CA THR A 31 -12.93 -2.63 16.32
C THR A 31 -13.24 -2.50 14.82
N GLU A 32 -14.36 -3.08 14.35
CA GLU A 32 -14.73 -2.96 12.93
C GLU A 32 -14.97 -1.51 12.49
N CYS A 33 -15.53 -0.66 13.35
CA CYS A 33 -15.70 0.77 13.06
C CYS A 33 -14.35 1.49 12.93
N GLU A 34 -13.39 1.18 13.80
CA GLU A 34 -12.04 1.75 13.73
C GLU A 34 -11.29 1.25 12.49
N LEU A 35 -11.41 -0.04 12.15
CA LEU A 35 -10.86 -0.61 10.91
C LEU A 35 -11.43 0.06 9.68
N TYR A 36 -12.73 0.31 9.65
CA TYR A 36 -13.37 1.03 8.55
C TYR A 36 -12.80 2.44 8.39
N THR A 37 -12.62 3.16 9.49
CA THR A 37 -11.99 4.49 9.48
C THR A 37 -10.55 4.42 8.98
N VAL A 38 -9.74 3.47 9.47
CA VAL A 38 -8.36 3.27 9.00
C VAL A 38 -8.32 2.97 7.51
N LYS A 39 -9.19 2.08 7.02
CA LYS A 39 -9.32 1.78 5.59
C LYS A 39 -9.59 3.04 4.77
N LYS A 40 -10.51 3.89 5.22
CA LYS A 40 -10.86 5.15 4.51
C LYS A 40 -9.71 6.15 4.52
N CYS A 41 -9.01 6.28 5.65
CA CYS A 41 -7.84 7.15 5.73
C CYS A 41 -6.69 6.68 4.82
N ILE A 42 -6.42 5.37 4.78
CA ILE A 42 -5.40 4.79 3.89
C ILE A 42 -5.79 4.98 2.42
N GLU A 43 -7.05 4.70 2.06
CA GLU A 43 -7.56 4.91 0.70
C GLU A 43 -7.37 6.36 0.25
N TRP A 44 -7.70 7.32 1.11
CA TRP A 44 -7.55 8.74 0.79
C TRP A 44 -6.09 9.16 0.68
N GLY A 45 -5.25 8.76 1.63
CA GLY A 45 -3.81 9.07 1.60
C GLY A 45 -3.11 8.48 0.37
N LEU A 46 -3.44 7.25 0.00
CA LEU A 46 -2.93 6.66 -1.24
C LEU A 46 -3.46 7.42 -2.45
N LEU A 47 -4.75 7.73 -2.54
CA LEU A 47 -5.31 8.44 -3.70
C LEU A 47 -4.60 9.78 -3.98
N THR A 48 -4.21 10.51 -2.94
CA THR A 48 -3.56 11.81 -3.08
C THR A 48 -2.14 11.71 -3.67
N ASP A 49 -1.38 10.66 -3.31
CA ASP A 49 0.05 10.57 -3.65
C ASP A 49 0.42 9.45 -4.63
N ILE A 50 -0.48 8.51 -4.91
CA ILE A 50 -0.19 7.31 -5.70
C ILE A 50 0.29 7.64 -7.11
N ASP A 51 -0.22 8.73 -7.69
CA ASP A 51 0.19 9.26 -8.99
C ASP A 51 1.70 9.57 -9.05
N THR A 52 2.21 10.20 -7.98
CA THR A 52 3.63 10.55 -7.86
C THR A 52 4.48 9.29 -7.69
N VAL A 53 4.02 8.33 -6.90
CA VAL A 53 4.68 7.04 -6.71
C VAL A 53 4.80 6.29 -8.04
N PHE A 54 3.70 6.17 -8.81
CA PHE A 54 3.71 5.53 -10.13
C PHE A 54 4.69 6.20 -11.09
N LYS A 55 4.59 7.53 -11.24
CA LYS A 55 5.45 8.29 -12.15
C LYS A 55 6.92 8.13 -11.78
N THR A 56 7.24 8.15 -10.50
CA THR A 56 8.62 8.00 -10.01
C THR A 56 9.15 6.59 -10.22
N ALA A 57 8.37 5.56 -9.87
CA ALA A 57 8.76 4.16 -10.05
C ALA A 57 9.03 3.82 -11.53
N ILE A 58 8.16 4.28 -12.43
CA ILE A 58 8.34 4.09 -13.89
C ILE A 58 9.62 4.79 -14.36
N ARG A 59 9.82 6.06 -13.98
CA ARG A 59 11.02 6.83 -14.37
C ARG A 59 12.31 6.15 -13.90
N GLU A 60 12.33 5.66 -12.66
CA GLU A 60 13.50 4.98 -12.12
C GLU A 60 13.77 3.64 -12.83
N ALA A 61 12.72 2.87 -13.14
CA ALA A 61 12.84 1.61 -13.87
C ALA A 61 13.46 1.81 -15.26
N ILE A 62 13.01 2.82 -16.02
CA ILE A 62 13.53 3.07 -17.37
C ILE A 62 14.90 3.76 -17.38
N LYS A 63 15.25 4.49 -16.32
CA LYS A 63 16.57 5.12 -16.17
C LYS A 63 17.69 4.06 -16.12
N LYS A 64 17.43 2.90 -15.52
CA LYS A 64 18.37 1.78 -15.48
C LYS A 64 18.44 0.98 -16.78
N SER A 65 17.44 1.09 -17.66
CA SER A 65 17.39 0.38 -18.95
C SER A 65 18.12 1.09 -20.08
N GLN A 66 18.69 2.28 -19.84
CA GLN A 66 19.43 3.08 -20.82
C GLN A 66 20.96 3.05 -20.63
N LEU A 67 21.47 2.13 -19.80
CA LEU A 67 22.90 1.85 -19.59
C LEU A 67 23.28 0.48 -20.11
#